data_AF-A0A2S3GXI4-F1
#
_entry.id   AF-A0A2S3GXI4-F1
#
_cell.length_a   1.000
_cell.length_b   1.000
_cell.length_c   1.000
_cell.angle_alpha   90.00
_cell.angle_beta   90.00
_cell.angle_gamma   90.00
#
_symmetry.space_group_name_H-M   'P 1'
#
loop_
_entity.id
_entity.type
_entity.pdbx_description
1 polymer ?
#
loop_
_entity_poly.entity_id
_entity_poly.type
_entity_poly.pdbx_seq_one_letter_code
_entity_poly.pdbx_strand_id
1 'polypeptide(L)'
;MAAAAGTTAPAPAKEVVEKKVELMKEIRAHEVAIAELQNLHPSRAVYQKAGNIFFRNSVKSVVTTEQKQLDLAKAGLRKLNLA
;
A
#
# COMPACT_ATOMS: atom_id res chain seq x y z
N MET A 1 -8.82 -49.25 -9.12
CA MET A 1 -7.69 -49.24 -8.17
C MET A 1 -6.64 -48.30 -8.76
N ALA A 2 -6.16 -47.21 -8.17
CA ALA A 2 -6.48 -46.44 -6.97
C ALA A 2 -5.98 -44.99 -7.26
N ALA A 3 -6.57 -44.01 -6.57
CA ALA A 3 -6.48 -42.58 -6.84
C ALA A 3 -5.07 -41.97 -6.67
N ALA A 4 -4.70 -41.05 -7.56
CA ALA A 4 -3.61 -40.11 -7.35
C ALA A 4 -4.08 -39.01 -6.39
N ALA A 5 -3.61 -39.07 -5.15
CA ALA A 5 -3.82 -38.05 -4.13
C ALA A 5 -3.02 -36.79 -4.49
N GLY A 6 -3.64 -35.87 -5.23
CA GLY A 6 -3.21 -34.49 -5.30
C GLY A 6 -3.68 -33.76 -4.04
N THR A 7 -2.86 -33.77 -2.99
CA THR A 7 -3.07 -32.95 -1.79
C THR A 7 -2.82 -31.47 -2.12
N THR A 8 -3.86 -30.75 -2.52
CA THR A 8 -3.89 -29.28 -2.61
C THR A 8 -4.48 -28.70 -1.32
N ALA A 9 -3.64 -28.42 -0.32
CA ALA A 9 -3.90 -27.43 0.74
C ALA A 9 -2.59 -27.21 1.53
N PRO A 10 -2.01 -26.00 1.50
CA PRO A 10 -2.42 -24.96 2.45
C PRO A 10 -2.48 -23.57 1.78
N ALA A 11 -3.61 -23.24 1.15
CA ALA A 11 -3.79 -21.97 0.44
C ALA A 11 -4.02 -20.73 1.35
N PRO A 12 -4.76 -20.77 2.48
CA PRO A 12 -5.17 -19.53 3.15
C PRO A 12 -4.04 -18.85 3.94
N ALA A 13 -3.13 -19.61 4.54
CA ALA A 13 -2.06 -19.05 5.36
C ALA A 13 -0.97 -18.36 4.54
N LYS A 14 -0.62 -18.93 3.36
CA LYS A 14 0.40 -18.34 2.47
C LYS A 14 -0.09 -17.03 1.86
N GLU A 15 -1.34 -16.99 1.42
CA GLU A 15 -1.96 -15.81 0.81
C GLU A 15 -2.10 -14.64 1.81
N VAL A 16 -2.40 -14.94 3.08
CA VAL A 16 -2.45 -13.92 4.16
C VAL A 16 -1.06 -13.35 4.46
N VAL A 17 -0.03 -14.20 4.46
CA VAL A 17 1.37 -13.77 4.65
C VAL A 17 1.85 -12.91 3.47
N GLU A 18 1.51 -13.26 2.24
CA GLU A 18 1.83 -12.46 1.05
C GLU A 18 1.15 -11.09 1.09
N LYS A 19 -0.17 -11.04 1.36
CA LYS A 19 -0.91 -9.77 1.53
C LYS A 19 -0.31 -8.92 2.64
N LYS A 20 0.10 -9.52 3.76
CA LYS A 20 0.76 -8.82 4.86
C LYS A 20 2.10 -8.21 4.42
N VAL A 21 2.90 -8.94 3.64
CA VAL A 21 4.17 -8.43 3.10
C VAL A 21 3.95 -7.29 2.11
N GLU A 22 2.94 -7.39 1.25
CA GLU A 22 2.55 -6.32 0.32
C GLU A 22 2.12 -5.06 1.06
N LEU A 23 1.23 -5.17 2.04
CA LEU A 23 0.82 -4.04 2.88
C LEU A 23 2.00 -3.40 3.62
N MET A 24 2.96 -4.20 4.13
CA MET A 24 4.17 -3.66 4.76
C MET A 24 5.08 -2.91 3.79
N LYS A 25 5.11 -3.30 2.51
CA LYS A 25 5.84 -2.56 1.46
C LYS A 25 5.12 -1.26 1.12
N GLU A 26 3.80 -1.32 1.00
CA GLU A 26 2.95 -0.15 0.69
C GLU A 26 3.00 0.90 1.82
N ILE A 27 2.93 0.49 3.09
CA ILE A 27 3.11 1.40 4.24
C ILE A 27 4.45 2.12 4.16
N ARG A 28 5.54 1.39 3.90
CA ARG A 28 6.88 2.00 3.78
C ARG A 28 6.96 2.95 2.59
N ALA A 29 6.34 2.60 1.47
CA ALA A 29 6.29 3.47 0.29
C ALA A 29 5.57 4.79 0.59
N HIS A 30 4.41 4.74 1.27
CA HIS A 30 3.68 5.93 1.69
C HIS A 30 4.45 6.77 2.72
N GLU A 31 5.13 6.15 3.69
CA GLU A 31 5.97 6.86 4.67
C GLU A 31 7.10 7.63 3.98
N VAL A 32 7.79 6.99 3.03
CA VAL A 32 8.83 7.64 2.23
C VAL A 32 8.23 8.76 1.37
N ALA A 33 7.10 8.52 0.69
CA ALA A 33 6.45 9.54 -0.14
C ALA A 33 6.08 10.78 0.67
N ILE A 34 5.53 10.62 1.88
CA ILE A 34 5.20 11.75 2.77
C ILE A 34 6.46 12.52 3.16
N ALA A 35 7.52 11.83 3.57
CA ALA A 35 8.78 12.48 3.96
C ALA A 35 9.40 13.28 2.80
N GLU A 36 9.42 12.69 1.61
CA GLU A 36 9.91 13.36 0.40
C GLU A 36 9.05 14.58 0.03
N LEU A 37 7.72 14.45 0.10
CA LEU A 37 6.79 15.55 -0.17
C LEU A 37 6.94 16.70 0.83
N GLN A 38 7.12 16.39 2.12
CA GLN A 38 7.35 17.39 3.17
C GLN A 38 8.67 18.13 3.00
N ASN A 39 9.68 17.49 2.40
CA ASN A 39 10.97 18.10 2.09
C ASN A 39 10.93 19.02 0.85
N LEU A 40 9.85 18.98 0.06
CA LEU A 40 9.66 19.91 -1.05
C LEU A 40 9.22 21.29 -0.55
N HIS A 41 9.66 22.33 -1.26
CA HIS A 41 9.17 23.68 -1.00
C HIS A 41 7.63 23.74 -1.17
N PRO A 42 6.87 24.35 -0.23
CA PRO A 42 5.41 24.33 -0.25
C PRO A 42 4.76 24.90 -1.53
N SER A 43 5.43 25.84 -2.21
CA SER A 43 4.95 26.42 -3.48
C SER A 43 5.30 25.58 -4.71
N ARG A 44 6.03 24.47 -4.55
CA ARG A 44 6.39 23.60 -5.66
C ARG A 44 5.15 22.82 -6.13
N ALA A 45 4.93 22.80 -7.43
CA ALA A 45 3.86 22.00 -8.03
C ALA A 45 4.23 20.52 -7.96
N VAL A 46 3.26 19.69 -7.61
CA VAL A 46 3.38 18.23 -7.60
C VAL A 46 2.41 17.65 -8.61
N TYR A 47 2.73 16.50 -9.19
CA TYR A 47 1.88 15.86 -10.19
C TYR A 47 1.54 14.45 -9.76
N GLN A 48 0.26 14.10 -9.79
CA GLN A 48 -0.19 12.75 -9.54
C GLN A 48 -0.60 12.10 -10.86
N LYS A 49 -0.05 10.91 -11.12
CA LYS A 49 -0.35 10.14 -12.33
C LYS A 49 -1.58 9.26 -12.09
N ALA A 50 -2.54 9.31 -13.00
CA ALA A 50 -3.67 8.38 -13.05
C ALA A 50 -3.78 7.83 -14.48
N GLY A 51 -3.42 6.56 -14.67
CA GLY A 51 -3.28 6.00 -16.01
C GLY A 51 -2.25 6.78 -16.84
N ASN A 52 -2.69 7.38 -17.95
CA ASN A 52 -1.84 8.15 -18.86
C ASN A 52 -1.92 9.67 -18.67
N ILE A 53 -2.63 10.16 -17.65
CA ILE A 53 -2.79 11.59 -17.37
C ILE A 53 -2.15 11.99 -16.05
N PHE A 54 -1.69 13.24 -15.98
CA PHE A 54 -1.07 13.83 -14.79
C PHE A 54 -1.91 15.01 -14.29
N PHE A 55 -2.31 14.95 -13.02
CA PHE A 55 -3.04 16.02 -12.35
C PHE A 55 -2.09 16.87 -11.53
N ARG A 56 -2.09 18.18 -11.77
CA ARG A 56 -1.34 19.14 -10.94
C ARG A 56 -2.03 19.26 -9.59
N ASN A 57 -1.28 19.01 -8.53
CA ASN A 57 -1.70 19.13 -7.14
C ASN A 57 -0.73 19.99 -6.33
N SER A 58 -1.17 20.38 -5.13
CA SER A 58 -0.33 21.03 -4.12
C SER A 58 0.28 19.99 -3.18
N VAL A 59 1.46 20.28 -2.64
CA VAL A 59 2.15 19.41 -1.66
C VAL A 59 1.20 19.03 -0.52
N LYS A 60 0.46 20.01 0.03
CA LYS A 60 -0.47 19.79 1.14
C LYS A 60 -1.56 18.76 0.81
N SER A 61 -2.19 18.88 -0.37
CA SER A 61 -3.25 17.96 -0.80
C SER A 61 -2.74 16.53 -0.98
N VAL A 62 -1.55 16.39 -1.59
CA VAL A 62 -0.93 15.07 -1.78
C VAL A 62 -0.55 14.47 -0.43
N VAL A 63 0.07 15.22 0.47
CA VAL A 63 0.41 14.75 1.83
C VAL A 63 -0.84 14.26 2.57
N THR A 64 -1.96 14.98 2.53
CA THR A 64 -3.20 14.52 3.17
C THR A 64 -3.76 13.22 2.55
N THR A 65 -3.59 13.05 1.24
CA THR A 65 -4.04 11.84 0.53
C THR A 65 -3.14 10.65 0.88
N GLU A 66 -1.83 10.82 0.84
CA GLU A 66 -0.85 9.80 1.23
C GLU A 66 -1.03 9.39 2.70
N GLN A 67 -1.28 10.35 3.60
CA GLN A 67 -1.53 10.06 5.01
C GLN A 67 -2.77 9.18 5.19
N LYS A 68 -3.85 9.47 4.45
CA LYS A 68 -5.08 8.67 4.47
C LYS A 68 -4.83 7.24 3.96
N GLN A 69 -4.02 7.07 2.91
CA GLN A 69 -3.68 5.74 2.39
C GLN A 69 -2.81 4.95 3.37
N LEU A 70 -1.83 5.62 3.98
CA LEU A 70 -1.02 5.04 5.04
C LEU A 70 -1.87 4.56 6.21
N ASP A 71 -2.86 5.35 6.65
CA ASP A 71 -3.75 4.96 7.75
C ASP A 71 -4.62 3.75 7.38
N LEU A 72 -5.13 3.69 6.15
CA LEU A 72 -5.88 2.56 5.62
C LEU A 72 -5.01 1.28 5.55
N ALA A 73 -3.78 1.40 5.05
CA ALA A 73 -2.85 0.29 4.97
C ALA A 73 -2.45 -0.22 6.37
N LYS A 74 -2.18 0.68 7.32
CA LYS A 74 -1.93 0.31 8.73
C LYS A 74 -3.14 -0.38 9.36
N ALA A 75 -4.36 0.08 9.07
CA ALA A 75 -5.59 -0.57 9.54
C ALA A 75 -5.79 -1.96 8.92
N GLY A 76 -5.53 -2.12 7.62
CA GLY A 76 -5.55 -3.42 6.93
C GLY A 76 -4.54 -4.40 7.52
N LEU A 77 -3.32 -3.94 7.78
CA LEU A 77 -2.26 -4.75 8.39
C LEU A 77 -2.64 -5.20 9.81
N ARG A 78 -3.25 -4.32 10.61
CA ARG A 78 -3.77 -4.66 11.94
C ARG A 78 -4.82 -5.77 11.87
N LYS A 79 -5.76 -5.68 10.93
CA LYS A 79 -6.79 -6.72 10.73
C LYS A 79 -6.17 -8.08 10.39
N LEU A 80 -5.17 -8.11 9.51
CA LEU A 80 -4.46 -9.35 9.12
C LEU A 80 -3.55 -9.91 10.23
N ASN A 81 -3.16 -9.10 11.22
CA ASN A 81 -2.42 -9.58 12.40
C ASN A 81 -3.36 -10.14 13.50
N LEU A 82 -4.64 -9.80 13.45
CA LEU A 82 -5.68 -10.25 14.40
C LEU A 82 -6.44 -11.48 13.89
N ALA A 83 -6.27 -11.84 12.61
CA ALA A 83 -6.84 -13.01 11.96
C ALA A 83 -5.87 -14.19 12.01
#